data_AF-A0A1C5Z700-F1
#
_entry.id   AF-A0A1C5Z700-F1
#
_cell.length_a   1.000
_cell.length_b   1.000
_cell.length_c   1.000
_cell.angle_alpha   90.00
_cell.angle_beta   90.00
_cell.angle_gamma   90.00
#
_symmetry.space_group_name_H-M   'P 1'
#
loop_
_entity.id
_entity.type
_entity.pdbx_description
1 polymer ?
#
loop_
_entity_poly.entity_id
_entity_poly.type
_entity_poly.pdbx_seq_one_letter_code
_entity_poly.pdbx_strand_id
1 'polypeptide(L)'
;MVDLDSDPTKILEVVEIGKQLLITRGSLTTFSIANDVAKYFAIIPAMFKLAVPELNVLNIMGLATSYSAILSALIFNAIIIPCLIPLAMKGVKYRPMSSGKMLGRNMMIYGLGGIIAPFVGIKIIDLIIAPVLAALGFGM
;
A
#
# COMPACT_ATOMS: atom_id res chain seq x y z
N MET A 1 -25.02 -21.25 -11.27
CA MET A 1 -24.29 -21.05 -12.53
C MET A 1 -24.75 -22.17 -13.43
N VAL A 2 -25.48 -21.86 -14.50
CA VAL A 2 -26.01 -22.86 -15.43
C VAL A 2 -24.93 -23.07 -16.49
N ASP A 3 -24.43 -24.30 -16.63
CA ASP A 3 -23.53 -24.65 -17.72
C ASP A 3 -24.36 -24.70 -19.00
N LEU A 4 -24.17 -23.71 -19.87
CA LEU A 4 -24.90 -23.58 -21.13
C LEU A 4 -24.30 -24.46 -22.24
N ASP A 5 -23.04 -24.92 -22.07
CA ASP A 5 -22.25 -25.57 -23.11
C ASP A 5 -21.97 -27.06 -22.81
N SER A 6 -22.30 -27.54 -21.61
CA SER A 6 -22.16 -28.95 -21.18
C SER A 6 -20.74 -29.51 -21.42
N ASP A 7 -19.71 -28.66 -21.35
CA ASP A 7 -18.32 -29.05 -21.56
C ASP A 7 -17.58 -29.12 -20.20
N PRO A 8 -17.12 -30.31 -19.76
CA PRO A 8 -16.44 -30.47 -18.49
C PRO A 8 -15.14 -29.64 -18.36
N THR A 9 -14.55 -29.18 -19.45
CA THR A 9 -13.37 -28.29 -19.43
C THR A 9 -13.70 -26.87 -18.95
N LYS A 10 -14.95 -26.41 -19.10
CA LYS A 10 -15.40 -25.10 -18.60
C LYS A 10 -15.35 -24.99 -17.08
N ILE A 11 -15.49 -26.10 -16.37
CA ILE A 11 -15.36 -26.14 -14.90
C ILE A 11 -13.94 -25.73 -14.48
N LEU A 12 -12.91 -26.17 -15.20
CA LEU A 12 -11.52 -25.79 -14.94
C LEU A 12 -11.30 -24.28 -15.13
N GLU A 13 -11.86 -23.71 -16.20
CA GLU A 13 -11.78 -22.27 -16.49
C GLU A 13 -12.42 -21.44 -15.37
N VAL A 14 -13.61 -21.83 -14.91
CA VAL A 14 -14.30 -21.16 -13.80
C VAL A 14 -13.50 -21.24 -12.50
N VAL A 15 -12.92 -22.41 -12.19
CA VAL A 15 -12.06 -22.59 -11.01
C VAL A 15 -10.81 -21.72 -11.09
N GLU A 16 -10.21 -21.57 -12.27
CA GLU A 16 -9.02 -20.73 -12.47
C GLU A 16 -9.32 -19.24 -12.26
N ILE A 17 -10.43 -18.75 -12.83
CA ILE A 17 -10.90 -17.38 -12.61
C ILE A 17 -11.18 -17.15 -11.12
N GLY A 18 -11.85 -18.09 -10.45
CA GLY A 18 -12.11 -18.02 -9.01
C GLY A 18 -10.82 -17.92 -8.18
N LYS A 19 -9.81 -18.74 -8.50
CA LYS A 19 -8.49 -18.69 -7.85
C LYS A 19 -7.81 -17.34 -8.08
N GLN A 20 -7.83 -16.83 -9.32
CA GLN A 20 -7.24 -15.53 -9.64
C GLN A 20 -7.90 -14.39 -8.86
N LEU A 21 -9.23 -14.38 -8.74
CA LEU A 21 -9.96 -13.37 -7.96
C LEU A 21 -9.57 -13.43 -6.47
N LEU A 22 -9.53 -14.62 -5.88
CA LEU A 22 -9.14 -14.81 -4.49
C LEU A 22 -7.70 -14.35 -4.21
N ILE A 23 -6.76 -14.72 -5.09
CA ILE A 23 -5.34 -14.34 -4.96
C ILE A 23 -5.17 -12.83 -5.14
N THR A 24 -5.87 -12.23 -6.10
CA THR A 24 -5.82 -10.78 -6.32
C THR A 24 -6.30 -10.04 -5.08
N ARG A 25 -7.44 -10.45 -4.51
CA ARG A 25 -7.98 -9.86 -3.29
C ARG A 25 -7.02 -10.03 -2.11
N GLY A 26 -6.46 -11.23 -1.91
CA GLY A 26 -5.48 -11.47 -0.85
C GLY A 26 -4.20 -10.63 -0.99
N SER A 27 -3.72 -10.48 -2.23
CA SER A 27 -2.55 -9.65 -2.55
C SER A 27 -2.79 -8.18 -2.23
N LEU A 28 -3.94 -7.63 -2.65
CA LEU A 28 -4.31 -6.25 -2.37
C LEU A 28 -4.50 -6.01 -0.87
N THR A 29 -5.15 -6.92 -0.15
CA THR A 29 -5.28 -6.80 1.32
C THR A 29 -3.91 -6.81 1.99
N THR A 30 -2.99 -7.68 1.55
CA THR A 30 -1.63 -7.75 2.10
C THR A 30 -0.88 -6.43 1.88
N PHE A 31 -0.98 -5.89 0.65
CA PHE A 31 -0.39 -4.60 0.31
C PHE A 31 -0.99 -3.46 1.15
N SER A 32 -2.31 -3.38 1.26
CA SER A 32 -3.00 -2.32 2.00
C SER A 32 -2.67 -2.35 3.49
N ILE A 33 -2.61 -3.53 4.11
CA ILE A 33 -2.21 -3.66 5.52
C ILE A 33 -0.77 -3.20 5.72
N ALA A 34 0.16 -3.67 4.88
CA ALA A 34 1.56 -3.26 4.93
C ALA A 34 1.71 -1.74 4.73
N ASN A 35 0.88 -1.17 3.85
CA ASN A 35 0.83 0.25 3.59
C ASN A 35 0.35 1.07 4.80
N ASP A 36 -0.65 0.57 5.52
CA ASP A 36 -1.13 1.22 6.75
C ASP A 36 -0.06 1.27 7.84
N VAL A 37 0.73 0.21 7.99
CA VAL A 37 1.87 0.17 8.91
C VAL A 37 2.87 1.28 8.60
N ALA A 38 3.24 1.47 7.33
CA ALA A 38 4.16 2.52 6.94
C ALA A 38 3.61 3.94 7.21
N LYS A 39 2.30 4.15 6.98
CA LYS A 39 1.65 5.43 7.29
C LYS A 39 1.70 5.77 8.77
N TYR A 40 1.63 4.78 9.67
CA TYR A 40 1.77 5.04 11.10
C TYR A 40 3.14 5.61 11.47
N PHE A 41 4.22 5.19 10.79
CA PHE A 41 5.54 5.78 10.97
C PHE A 41 5.64 7.24 10.50
N ALA A 42 4.75 7.70 9.61
CA ALA A 42 4.69 9.10 9.21
C ALA A 42 3.85 9.93 10.20
N ILE A 43 2.67 9.41 10.56
CA ILE A 43 1.64 10.18 11.26
C ILE A 43 1.86 10.22 12.77
N ILE A 44 2.23 9.10 13.40
CA ILE A 44 2.39 9.04 14.87
C ILE A 44 3.44 10.04 15.37
N PRO A 45 4.68 10.08 14.81
CA PRO A 45 5.67 11.05 15.27
C PRO A 45 5.20 12.49 15.05
N ALA A 46 4.57 12.74 13.90
CA ALA A 46 4.08 14.07 13.52
C ALA A 46 2.99 14.59 14.47
N MET A 47 1.99 13.76 14.78
CA MET A 47 0.87 14.14 15.64
C MET A 47 1.27 14.35 17.09
N PHE A 48 2.21 13.54 17.60
CA PHE A 48 2.55 13.55 19.02
C PHE A 48 3.85 14.29 19.34
N LYS A 49 4.58 14.83 18.37
CA LYS A 49 5.86 15.54 18.57
C LYS A 49 5.81 16.60 19.68
N LEU A 50 4.70 17.32 19.80
CA LEU A 50 4.52 18.37 20.82
C LEU A 50 4.19 17.83 22.22
N ALA A 51 3.48 16.71 22.30
CA ALA A 51 3.03 16.13 23.57
C ALA A 51 4.04 15.12 24.13
N VAL A 52 4.72 14.37 23.26
CA VAL A 52 5.69 13.32 23.60
C VAL A 52 6.88 13.41 22.63
N PRO A 53 7.85 14.31 22.90
CA PRO A 53 9.00 14.52 22.03
C PRO A 53 9.84 13.26 21.79
N GLU A 54 9.85 12.30 22.72
CA GLU A 54 10.57 11.03 22.55
C GLU A 54 10.07 10.23 21.34
N LEU A 55 8.82 10.41 20.91
CA LEU A 55 8.27 9.73 19.72
C LEU A 55 8.89 10.23 18.41
N ASN A 56 9.66 11.32 18.43
CA ASN A 56 10.39 11.79 17.25
C ASN A 56 11.43 10.77 16.75
N VAL A 57 11.90 9.84 17.61
CA VAL A 57 12.77 8.73 17.18
C VAL A 57 12.10 7.79 16.19
N LEU A 58 10.77 7.76 16.17
CA LEU A 58 9.98 6.97 15.22
C LEU A 58 9.82 7.65 13.85
N ASN A 59 10.31 8.90 13.69
CA ASN A 59 10.38 9.58 12.40
C ASN A 59 11.51 9.00 11.53
N ILE A 60 11.39 7.71 11.18
CA ILE A 60 12.38 6.98 10.40
C ILE A 60 12.52 7.58 8.99
N MET A 61 11.46 8.19 8.47
CA MET A 61 11.45 8.87 7.16
C MET A 61 12.12 10.25 7.19
N GLY A 62 12.42 10.80 8.37
CA GLY A 62 13.00 12.14 8.53
C GLY A 62 12.15 13.23 7.87
N LEU A 63 10.83 13.19 8.05
CA LEU A 63 9.89 14.17 7.48
C LEU A 63 10.12 15.55 8.09
N ALA A 64 9.97 16.60 7.28
CA ALA A 64 10.43 17.95 7.62
C ALA A 64 9.67 18.59 8.79
N THR A 65 8.34 18.63 8.73
CA THR A 65 7.49 19.19 9.79
C THR A 65 6.31 18.25 10.08
N SER A 66 5.67 18.43 11.24
CA SER A 66 4.45 17.67 11.56
C SER A 66 3.32 17.92 10.56
N TYR A 67 3.21 19.15 10.07
CA TYR A 67 2.20 19.53 9.08
C TYR A 67 2.48 18.90 7.71
N SER A 68 3.73 19.00 7.21
CA SER A 68 4.11 18.41 5.92
C SER A 68 4.03 16.89 5.96
N ALA A 69 4.35 16.25 7.09
CA ALA A 69 4.24 14.80 7.26
C ALA A 69 2.79 14.30 7.11
N ILE A 70 1.84 14.94 7.79
CA ILE A 70 0.42 14.58 7.71
C ILE A 70 -0.11 14.82 6.29
N LEU A 71 0.23 15.97 5.70
CA LEU A 71 -0.23 16.32 4.36
C LEU A 71 0.35 15.37 3.30
N SER A 72 1.62 15.01 3.39
CA SER A 72 2.27 14.03 2.52
C SER A 72 1.60 12.66 2.61
N ALA A 73 1.29 12.20 3.82
CA ALA A 73 0.61 10.92 4.03
C ALA A 73 -0.81 10.92 3.44
N LEU A 74 -1.56 12.01 3.57
CA LEU A 74 -2.89 12.16 2.98
C LEU A 74 -2.85 12.19 1.45
N ILE A 75 -1.94 12.97 0.86
CA ILE A 75 -1.75 13.03 -0.59
C ILE A 75 -1.34 11.65 -1.12
N PHE A 76 -0.41 10.96 -0.46
CA PHE A 76 -0.01 9.62 -0.85
C PHE A 76 -1.22 8.66 -0.87
N ASN A 77 -2.10 8.72 0.13
CA ASN A 77 -3.31 7.89 0.18
C ASN A 77 -4.25 8.17 -1.00
N ALA A 78 -4.39 9.45 -1.38
CA ALA A 78 -5.19 9.84 -2.54
C ALA A 78 -4.60 9.32 -3.86
N ILE A 79 -3.27 9.24 -3.98
CA ILE A 79 -2.57 8.77 -5.19
C ILE A 79 -2.54 7.23 -5.27
N ILE A 80 -2.31 6.54 -4.15
CA ILE A 80 -2.09 5.09 -4.16
C ILE A 80 -3.34 4.32 -4.57
N ILE A 81 -4.54 4.82 -4.24
CA ILE A 81 -5.81 4.19 -4.61
C ILE A 81 -5.95 4.07 -6.14
N PRO A 82 -5.90 5.17 -6.94
CA PRO A 82 -5.85 5.10 -8.40
C PRO A 82 -4.75 4.18 -8.95
N CYS A 83 -3.56 4.21 -8.36
CA CYS A 83 -2.44 3.36 -8.80
C CYS A 83 -2.72 1.86 -8.62
N LEU A 84 -3.54 1.48 -7.63
CA LEU A 84 -3.91 0.09 -7.37
C LEU A 84 -5.11 -0.40 -8.22
N ILE A 85 -5.91 0.50 -8.80
CA ILE A 85 -7.06 0.12 -9.65
C ILE A 85 -6.64 -0.77 -10.84
N PRO A 86 -5.59 -0.43 -11.63
CA PRO A 86 -5.16 -1.29 -12.73
C PRO A 86 -4.73 -2.69 -12.27
N LEU A 87 -4.14 -2.81 -11.08
CA LEU A 87 -3.76 -4.10 -10.50
C LEU A 87 -4.99 -4.92 -10.11
N ALA A 88 -6.01 -4.27 -9.52
CA ALA A 88 -7.27 -4.90 -9.19
C ALA A 88 -8.04 -5.38 -10.44
N MET A 89 -8.02 -4.60 -11.52
CA MET A 89 -8.70 -4.94 -12.78
C MET A 89 -7.98 -6.02 -13.59
N LYS A 90 -6.65 -5.95 -13.73
CA LYS A 90 -5.88 -6.97 -14.47
C LYS A 90 -5.77 -8.28 -13.70
N GLY A 91 -5.86 -8.24 -12.38
CA GLY A 91 -5.70 -9.38 -11.51
C GLY A 91 -4.24 -9.87 -11.40
N VAL A 92 -3.98 -10.60 -10.33
CA VAL A 92 -2.67 -11.21 -10.06
C VAL A 92 -2.61 -12.58 -10.70
N LYS A 93 -1.68 -12.78 -11.64
CA LYS A 93 -1.53 -14.04 -12.37
C LYS A 93 -1.33 -15.22 -11.41
N TYR A 94 -2.22 -16.21 -11.50
CA TYR A 94 -2.06 -17.48 -10.81
C TYR A 94 -0.83 -18.21 -11.35
N ARG A 95 -0.02 -18.76 -10.43
CA ARG A 95 1.04 -19.72 -10.78
C ARG A 95 0.89 -20.91 -9.83
N PRO A 96 0.76 -22.14 -10.34
CA PRO A 96 0.58 -23.31 -9.50
C PRO A 96 1.81 -23.54 -8.63
N MET A 97 1.61 -23.52 -7.31
CA MET A 97 2.64 -23.78 -6.31
C MET A 97 1.99 -24.21 -4.99
N SER A 98 2.75 -24.88 -4.12
CA SER A 98 2.30 -25.21 -2.77
C SER A 98 1.85 -23.97 -2.01
N SER A 99 0.85 -24.09 -1.15
CA SER A 99 0.27 -22.98 -0.38
C SER A 99 1.30 -22.15 0.38
N GLY A 100 2.29 -22.79 1.03
CA GLY A 100 3.36 -22.09 1.74
C GLY A 100 4.23 -21.20 0.83
N LYS A 101 4.65 -21.72 -0.33
CA LYS A 101 5.38 -20.94 -1.34
C LYS A 101 4.55 -19.79 -1.91
N MET A 102 3.24 -20.00 -2.08
CA MET A 102 2.32 -18.95 -2.54
C MET A 102 2.21 -17.82 -1.52
N LEU A 103 2.00 -18.16 -0.25
CA LEU A 103 1.94 -17.20 0.85
C LEU A 103 3.25 -16.41 0.97
N GLY A 104 4.39 -17.10 1.00
CA GLY A 104 5.70 -16.47 1.07
C GLY A 104 5.95 -15.50 -0.08
N ARG A 105 5.62 -15.90 -1.32
CA ARG A 105 5.72 -15.01 -2.50
C ARG A 105 4.81 -13.80 -2.36
N ASN A 106 3.58 -13.99 -1.88
CA ASN A 106 2.63 -12.90 -1.69
C ASN A 106 3.14 -11.89 -0.64
N MET A 107 3.61 -12.37 0.51
CA MET A 107 4.20 -11.52 1.55
C MET A 107 5.46 -10.80 1.05
N MET A 108 6.32 -11.49 0.29
CA MET A 108 7.54 -10.89 -0.24
C MET A 108 7.27 -9.82 -1.29
N ILE A 109 6.32 -10.02 -2.20
CA ILE A 109 6.03 -9.04 -3.26
C ILE A 109 5.11 -7.94 -2.76
N TYR A 110 3.92 -8.31 -2.27
CA TYR A 110 2.87 -7.35 -1.90
C TYR A 110 3.02 -6.84 -0.48
N GLY A 111 3.56 -7.64 0.44
CA GLY A 111 3.90 -7.17 1.80
C GLY A 111 5.08 -6.20 1.78
N LEU A 112 6.25 -6.61 1.26
CA LEU A 112 7.40 -5.70 1.19
C LEU A 112 7.14 -4.52 0.26
N GLY A 113 6.49 -4.74 -0.89
CA GLY A 113 6.06 -3.66 -1.77
C GLY A 113 5.13 -2.67 -1.07
N GLY A 114 4.20 -3.17 -0.25
CA GLY A 114 3.30 -2.35 0.56
C GLY A 114 4.00 -1.58 1.67
N ILE A 115 5.17 -2.00 2.15
CA ILE A 115 6.00 -1.22 3.08
C ILE A 115 6.85 -0.20 2.32
N ILE A 116 7.55 -0.61 1.27
CA ILE A 116 8.53 0.24 0.59
C ILE A 116 7.85 1.39 -0.16
N ALA A 117 6.75 1.10 -0.87
CA ALA A 117 6.05 2.10 -1.69
C ALA A 117 5.63 3.36 -0.90
N PRO A 118 4.94 3.27 0.26
CA PRO A 118 4.60 4.45 1.06
C PRO A 118 5.81 5.13 1.68
N PHE A 119 6.84 4.39 2.15
CA PHE A 119 8.04 5.03 2.70
C PHE A 119 8.71 5.96 1.67
N VAL A 120 8.87 5.46 0.45
CA VAL A 120 9.46 6.23 -0.65
C VAL A 120 8.49 7.33 -1.13
N GLY A 121 7.23 6.99 -1.34
CA GLY A 121 6.23 7.90 -1.88
C GLY A 121 5.94 9.09 -0.96
N ILE A 122 5.70 8.85 0.34
CA ILE A 122 5.48 9.90 1.34
C ILE A 122 6.71 10.79 1.42
N LYS A 123 7.92 10.22 1.45
CA LYS A 123 9.15 11.01 1.51
C LYS A 123 9.32 11.91 0.29
N ILE A 124 9.07 11.39 -0.91
CA ILE A 124 9.14 12.20 -2.14
C ILE A 124 8.13 13.34 -2.10
N ILE A 125 6.89 13.06 -1.69
CA ILE A 125 5.86 14.10 -1.56
C ILE A 125 6.29 15.15 -0.54
N ASP A 126 6.81 14.75 0.62
CA ASP A 126 7.29 15.65 1.67
C ASP A 126 8.41 16.57 1.15
N LEU A 127 9.37 16.02 0.41
CA LEU A 127 10.46 16.81 -0.18
C LEU A 127 9.96 17.84 -1.20
N ILE A 128 8.85 17.59 -1.88
CA ILE A 128 8.25 18.51 -2.85
C ILE A 128 7.43 19.59 -2.13
N ILE A 129 6.60 19.20 -1.15
CA ILE A 129 5.65 20.13 -0.53
C ILE A 129 6.26 20.93 0.62
N ALA A 130 7.23 20.38 1.37
CA ALA A 130 7.87 21.06 2.49
C ALA A 130 8.44 22.45 2.13
N PRO A 131 9.22 22.64 1.03
CA PRO A 131 9.72 23.96 0.67
C PRO A 131 8.59 24.94 0.28
N VAL A 132 7.54 24.44 -0.38
CA VAL A 132 6.37 25.26 -0.75
C VAL A 132 5.62 25.71 0.50
N LEU A 133 5.40 24.81 1.45
CA LEU A 133 4.76 25.12 2.72
C LEU A 133 5.58 26.10 3.55
N ALA A 134 6.90 25.95 3.57
CA ALA A 134 7.79 26.90 4.23
C ALA A 134 7.67 28.31 3.61
N ALA A 135 7.64 28.41 2.28
CA ALA A 135 7.44 29.68 1.57
C ALA A 135 6.07 30.32 1.85
N LEU A 136 5.05 29.51 2.12
CA LEU A 136 3.70 29.96 2.49
C LEU A 136 3.56 30.30 3.99
N GLY A 137 4.63 30.21 4.78
CA GLY A 137 4.62 30.55 6.20
C GLY A 137 4.20 29.41 7.14
N PHE A 138 4.04 28.19 6.62
CA PHE A 138 3.78 26.98 7.41
C PHE A 138 5.07 26.29 7.89
N GLY A 139 6.24 26.89 7.66
CA GLY A 139 7.54 26.39 8.07
C GLY A 139 7.97 26.88 9.45
N MET A 140 7.32 26.38 10.50
CA MET A 140 7.85 26.39 11.88
C MET A 140 7.58 25.03 12.53
#